data_AF-A0A2M9W717-F1
#
_entry.id   AF-A0A2M9W717-F1
#
_cell.length_a   1.000
_cell.length_b   1.000
_cell.length_c   1.000
_cell.angle_alpha   90.00
_cell.angle_beta   90.00
_cell.angle_gamma   90.00
#
_symmetry.space_group_name_H-M   'P 1'
#
loop_
_entity.id
_entity.type
_entity.pdbx_description
1 polymer ?
#
loop_
_entity_poly.entity_id
_entity_poly.type
_entity_poly.pdbx_seq_one_letter_code
_entity_poly.pdbx_strand_id
1 'polypeptide(L)'
;MSETLTCNVFNAHPSAAVASESPLVWSYAQTGVPKVANNSGITLRERSDFAHLTLRGAAIELDKALREVLQLSLPSQPLSLTQIGEYSAQWMSPDEWLLIVPQGEEFAIEQQLRAAMGAAHYAIVSVGGGQMLLELSGEQAINVLKKSVVYDVHPKNFPPGKGVMTCFATVTVILRRPTQDRWELVVRRSFADYSYRWLLDAGAEYGITVLV
;
A
#
# COMPACT_ATOMS: atom_id res chain seq x y z
N MET A 1 21.47 21.42 26.44
CA MET A 1 20.19 20.69 26.58
C MET A 1 19.31 21.16 25.43
N SER A 2 19.25 20.38 24.36
CA SER A 2 18.43 20.73 23.19
C SER A 2 16.96 20.63 23.57
N GLU A 3 16.19 21.67 23.27
CA GLU A 3 14.72 21.62 23.32
C GLU A 3 14.24 20.36 22.59
N THR A 4 13.36 19.61 23.24
CA THR A 4 12.64 18.51 22.62
C THR A 4 11.86 19.11 21.45
N LEU A 5 12.23 18.78 20.21
CA LEU A 5 11.48 19.14 19.01
C LEU A 5 10.07 18.52 19.13
N THR A 6 9.12 19.30 19.64
CA THR A 6 7.72 18.89 19.71
C THR A 6 7.12 19.01 18.32
N CYS A 7 6.98 17.89 17.62
CA CYS A 7 6.17 17.84 16.40
C CYS A 7 4.69 17.67 16.79
N ASN A 8 3.80 18.45 16.19
CA ASN A 8 2.37 18.23 16.34
C ASN A 8 1.99 16.92 15.62
N VAL A 9 1.30 16.05 16.35
CA VAL A 9 0.72 14.82 15.81
C VAL A 9 -0.79 14.95 15.80
N PHE A 10 -1.43 14.36 14.79
CA PHE A 10 -2.87 14.46 14.61
C PHE A 10 -3.46 13.05 14.48
N ASN A 11 -4.37 12.69 15.39
CA ASN A 11 -5.15 11.48 15.24
C ASN A 11 -6.27 11.73 14.23
N ALA A 12 -6.15 11.15 13.04
CA ALA A 12 -7.15 11.25 11.98
C ALA A 12 -8.42 10.42 12.25
N HIS A 13 -8.45 9.62 13.32
CA HIS A 13 -9.61 8.84 13.72
C HIS A 13 -10.46 9.61 14.72
N PRO A 14 -11.64 10.10 14.33
CA PRO A 14 -12.54 10.78 15.26
C PRO A 14 -13.02 9.79 16.34
N SER A 15 -13.21 10.29 17.56
CA SER A 15 -13.82 9.50 18.65
C SER A 15 -15.31 9.24 18.42
N ALA A 16 -15.97 10.07 17.61
CA ALA A 16 -17.32 9.84 17.13
C ALA A 16 -17.32 8.85 15.96
N ALA A 17 -18.32 7.97 15.92
CA ALA A 17 -18.53 7.08 14.79
C ALA A 17 -18.98 7.88 13.55
N VAL A 18 -18.00 8.31 12.75
CA VAL A 18 -18.23 8.97 11.46
C VAL A 18 -18.02 7.92 10.37
N ALA A 19 -18.99 7.81 9.46
CA ALA A 19 -18.86 6.93 8.30
C ALA A 19 -17.70 7.40 7.43
N SER A 20 -16.69 6.55 7.24
CA SER A 20 -15.68 6.74 6.21
C SER A 20 -16.19 6.16 4.90
N GLU A 21 -15.96 6.89 3.81
CA GLU A 21 -16.28 6.40 2.47
C GLU A 21 -15.00 6.01 1.73
N SER A 22 -15.07 4.82 1.13
CA SER A 22 -14.08 4.33 0.19
C SER A 22 -13.91 5.32 -0.97
N PRO A 23 -12.68 5.53 -1.47
CA PRO A 23 -12.44 6.23 -2.73
C PRO A 23 -13.19 5.65 -3.94
N LEU A 24 -13.63 4.40 -3.86
CA LEU A 24 -14.38 3.69 -4.90
C LEU A 24 -15.90 3.69 -4.69
N VAL A 25 -16.42 4.32 -3.62
CA VAL A 25 -17.87 4.33 -3.32
C VAL A 25 -18.70 4.75 -4.54
N TRP A 26 -18.26 5.78 -5.26
CA TRP A 26 -18.91 6.26 -6.47
C TRP A 26 -18.72 5.30 -7.65
N SER A 27 -17.51 4.77 -7.83
CA SER A 27 -17.18 3.83 -8.91
C SER A 27 -17.97 2.52 -8.80
N TYR A 28 -18.15 2.01 -7.57
CA TYR A 28 -18.99 0.84 -7.30
C TYR A 28 -20.45 1.09 -7.66
N ALA A 29 -20.97 2.28 -7.35
CA ALA A 29 -22.34 2.65 -7.68
C ALA A 29 -22.56 2.84 -9.20
N GLN A 30 -21.59 3.40 -9.92
CA GLN A 30 -21.76 3.81 -11.32
C GLN A 30 -21.25 2.78 -12.34
N THR A 31 -20.10 2.18 -12.08
CA THR A 31 -19.48 1.17 -12.96
C THR A 31 -19.91 -0.24 -12.59
N GLY A 32 -20.37 -0.43 -11.34
CA GLY A 32 -20.82 -1.73 -10.82
C GLY A 32 -19.69 -2.53 -10.19
N VAL A 33 -20.05 -3.64 -9.54
CA VAL A 33 -19.15 -4.56 -8.85
C VAL A 33 -19.32 -5.95 -9.50
N PRO A 34 -18.47 -6.31 -10.49
CA PRO A 34 -18.55 -7.62 -11.15
C PRO A 34 -18.47 -8.77 -10.14
N LYS A 35 -19.50 -9.62 -10.11
CA LYS A 35 -19.62 -10.70 -9.13
C LYS A 35 -18.76 -11.91 -9.50
N VAL A 36 -18.35 -12.67 -8.47
CA VAL A 36 -17.64 -13.93 -8.62
C VAL A 36 -18.41 -14.89 -9.55
N ALA A 37 -17.74 -15.42 -10.56
CA ALA A 37 -18.27 -16.39 -11.52
C ALA A 37 -17.35 -17.62 -11.60
N ASN A 38 -17.88 -18.74 -12.08
CA ASN A 38 -17.15 -20.03 -12.13
C ASN A 38 -15.86 -19.99 -12.98
N ASN A 39 -15.70 -19.01 -13.87
CA ASN A 39 -14.52 -18.82 -14.72
C ASN A 39 -13.72 -17.54 -14.36
N SER A 40 -13.72 -17.13 -13.09
CA SER A 40 -12.99 -15.94 -12.63
C SER A 40 -11.48 -16.19 -12.58
N GLY A 41 -10.74 -15.74 -13.58
CA GLY A 41 -9.28 -15.86 -13.64
C GLY A 41 -8.52 -14.80 -12.82
N ILE A 42 -9.23 -13.76 -12.35
CA ILE A 42 -8.65 -12.66 -11.58
C ILE A 42 -9.68 -12.02 -10.62
N THR A 43 -9.20 -11.64 -9.44
CA THR A 43 -9.97 -10.95 -8.42
C THR A 43 -9.32 -9.60 -8.11
N LEU A 44 -10.13 -8.56 -7.99
CA LEU A 44 -9.78 -7.22 -7.54
C LEU A 44 -10.44 -6.94 -6.19
N ARG A 45 -9.69 -6.40 -5.24
CA ARG A 45 -10.21 -6.00 -3.93
C ARG A 45 -9.61 -4.69 -3.49
N GLU A 46 -10.43 -3.79 -2.95
CA GLU A 46 -9.91 -2.67 -2.15
C GLU A 46 -9.53 -3.19 -0.76
N ARG A 47 -8.33 -2.85 -0.30
CA ARG A 47 -7.85 -3.17 1.04
C ARG A 47 -7.99 -1.95 1.95
N SER A 48 -9.24 -1.58 2.25
CA SER A 48 -9.57 -0.48 3.17
C SER A 48 -9.28 -0.81 4.64
N ASP A 49 -8.91 -2.06 4.91
CA ASP A 49 -8.45 -2.58 6.20
C ASP A 49 -7.00 -2.18 6.53
N PHE A 50 -6.33 -1.39 5.67
CA PHE A 50 -4.97 -0.91 5.90
C PHE A 50 -4.81 0.60 5.83
N ALA A 51 -3.97 1.11 6.72
CA ALA A 51 -3.45 2.46 6.74
C ALA A 51 -2.00 2.52 6.23
N HIS A 52 -1.55 3.73 5.91
CA HIS A 52 -0.24 3.97 5.30
C HIS A 52 0.53 5.07 6.03
N LEU A 53 1.80 4.80 6.33
CA LEU A 53 2.75 5.73 6.92
C LEU A 53 3.96 5.88 5.98
N THR A 54 4.39 7.11 5.71
CA THR A 54 5.70 7.36 5.11
C THR A 54 6.72 7.52 6.23
N LEU A 55 7.80 6.74 6.17
CA LEU A 55 8.93 6.80 7.09
C LEU A 55 10.13 7.40 6.36
N ARG A 56 10.74 8.44 6.94
CA ARG A 56 11.97 9.07 6.47
C ARG A 56 12.98 9.10 7.61
N GLY A 57 14.24 8.82 7.31
CA GLY A 57 15.30 8.84 8.30
C GLY A 57 16.45 7.90 7.95
N ALA A 58 17.40 7.80 8.87
CA ALA A 58 18.51 6.87 8.72
C ALA A 58 18.03 5.41 8.92
N ALA A 59 18.47 4.53 8.02
CA ALA A 59 17.97 3.16 7.92
C ALA A 59 18.23 2.33 9.20
N ILE A 60 19.35 2.55 9.88
CA ILE A 60 19.74 1.79 11.08
C ILE A 60 18.79 2.11 12.24
N GLU A 61 18.49 3.38 12.43
CA GLU A 61 17.60 3.89 13.47
C GLU A 61 16.16 3.43 13.20
N LEU A 62 15.68 3.56 11.96
CA LEU A 62 14.36 3.09 11.55
C LEU A 62 14.21 1.57 11.68
N ASP A 63 15.21 0.77 11.30
CA ASP A 63 15.18 -0.69 11.44
C ASP A 63 15.10 -1.10 12.91
N LYS A 64 15.86 -0.45 13.80
CA LYS A 64 15.77 -0.69 15.24
C LYS A 64 14.37 -0.39 15.78
N ALA A 65 13.81 0.78 15.44
CA ALA A 65 12.48 1.18 15.88
C ALA A 65 11.39 0.21 15.37
N LEU A 66 11.44 -0.20 14.09
CA LEU A 66 10.46 -1.15 13.54
C LEU A 66 10.56 -2.54 14.17
N ARG A 67 11.78 -3.02 14.46
CA ARG A 67 11.96 -4.31 15.16
C ARG A 67 11.44 -4.27 16.58
N GLU A 68 11.65 -3.16 17.29
CA GLU A 68 11.16 -2.96 18.65
C GLU A 68 9.62 -2.91 18.69
N VAL A 69 9.02 -2.12 17.81
CA VAL A 69 7.58 -1.82 17.84
C VAL A 69 6.74 -2.91 17.16
N LEU A 70 7.17 -3.40 15.99
CA LEU A 70 6.37 -4.27 15.12
C LEU A 70 7.01 -5.65 14.86
N GLN A 71 8.22 -5.90 15.37
CA GLN A 71 9.02 -7.08 15.02
C GLN A 71 9.28 -7.21 13.50
N LEU A 72 9.12 -6.09 12.77
CA LEU A 72 9.32 -6.01 11.33
C LEU A 72 10.72 -5.48 11.05
N SER A 73 11.44 -6.14 10.13
CA SER A 73 12.73 -5.62 9.65
C SER A 73 12.51 -4.62 8.53
N LEU A 74 13.30 -3.55 8.48
CA LEU A 74 13.28 -2.60 7.38
C LEU A 74 13.96 -3.23 6.15
N PRO A 75 13.36 -3.16 4.95
CA PRO A 75 14.01 -3.64 3.74
C PRO A 75 15.27 -2.81 3.44
N SER A 76 16.41 -3.48 3.31
CA SER A 76 17.73 -2.87 3.11
C SER A 76 18.21 -2.83 1.66
N GLN A 77 17.45 -3.42 0.73
CA GLN A 77 17.80 -3.48 -0.69
C GLN A 77 16.83 -2.60 -1.49
N PRO A 78 17.32 -1.90 -2.54
CA PRO A 78 16.44 -1.16 -3.42
C PRO A 78 15.31 -2.03 -3.96
N LEU A 79 14.11 -1.46 -4.00
CA LEU A 79 12.90 -2.10 -4.52
C LEU A 79 12.41 -3.32 -3.73
N SER A 80 12.99 -3.64 -2.56
CA SER A 80 12.50 -4.75 -1.76
C SER A 80 11.43 -4.32 -0.75
N LEU A 81 10.63 -5.29 -0.32
CA LEU A 81 9.68 -5.15 0.78
C LEU A 81 9.82 -6.32 1.74
N THR A 82 9.52 -6.06 3.01
CA THR A 82 9.40 -7.05 4.07
C THR A 82 7.95 -7.09 4.55
N GLN A 83 7.51 -8.25 5.01
CA GLN A 83 6.16 -8.43 5.57
C GLN A 83 6.22 -9.39 6.76
N ILE A 84 5.48 -9.07 7.83
CA ILE A 84 5.20 -9.96 8.95
C ILE A 84 3.73 -9.82 9.31
N GLY A 85 2.96 -10.91 9.17
CA GLY A 85 1.51 -10.86 9.32
C GLY A 85 0.88 -9.77 8.43
N GLU A 86 0.21 -8.83 9.07
CA GLU A 86 -0.50 -7.71 8.45
C GLU A 86 0.35 -6.44 8.28
N TYR A 87 1.58 -6.43 8.81
CA TYR A 87 2.51 -5.30 8.66
C TYR A 87 3.44 -5.52 7.48
N SER A 88 3.68 -4.47 6.69
CA SER A 88 4.70 -4.51 5.64
C SER A 88 5.43 -3.18 5.47
N ALA A 89 6.71 -3.24 5.14
CA ALA A 89 7.52 -2.08 4.81
C ALA A 89 8.09 -2.24 3.40
N GLN A 90 8.00 -1.18 2.60
CA GLN A 90 8.45 -1.12 1.22
C GLN A 90 9.55 -0.07 1.10
N TRP A 91 10.69 -0.47 0.55
CA TRP A 91 11.76 0.47 0.18
C TRP A 91 11.28 1.41 -0.94
N MET A 92 11.43 2.72 -0.76
CA MET A 92 11.05 3.75 -1.75
C MET A 92 12.25 4.53 -2.27
N SER A 93 13.13 4.95 -1.37
CA SER A 93 14.40 5.64 -1.66
C SER A 93 15.44 5.27 -0.58
N PRO A 94 16.72 5.70 -0.70
CA PRO A 94 17.73 5.43 0.33
C PRO A 94 17.38 5.91 1.74
N ASP A 95 16.47 6.87 1.86
CA ASP A 95 16.03 7.49 3.12
C ASP A 95 14.50 7.49 3.28
N GLU A 96 13.76 6.71 2.48
CA GLU A 96 12.29 6.67 2.49
C GLU A 96 11.73 5.26 2.36
N TRP A 97 10.72 4.97 3.19
CA TRP A 97 9.95 3.74 3.18
C TRP A 97 8.45 4.01 3.30
N LEU A 98 7.66 3.16 2.65
CA LEU A 98 6.23 3.08 2.86
C LEU A 98 5.95 1.94 3.85
N LEU A 99 5.39 2.27 5.00
CA LEU A 99 4.89 1.31 5.99
C LEU A 99 3.37 1.17 5.82
N ILE A 100 2.90 -0.08 5.76
CA ILE A 100 1.48 -0.43 5.70
C ILE A 100 1.15 -1.24 6.94
N VAL A 101 0.11 -0.82 7.64
CA VAL A 101 -0.33 -1.36 8.93
C VAL A 101 -1.85 -1.47 8.95
N PRO A 102 -2.45 -2.31 9.81
CA PRO A 102 -3.91 -2.36 9.94
C PRO A 102 -4.53 -0.99 10.19
N GLN A 103 -5.67 -0.74 9.56
CA GLN A 103 -6.43 0.50 9.72
C GLN A 103 -6.86 0.68 11.18
N GLY A 104 -6.59 1.86 11.75
CA GLY A 104 -6.87 2.19 13.16
C GLY A 104 -5.66 2.05 14.08
N GLU A 105 -4.61 1.36 13.65
CA GLU A 105 -3.37 1.21 14.43
C GLU A 105 -2.32 2.28 14.10
N GLU A 106 -2.44 2.98 12.97
CA GLU A 106 -1.39 3.84 12.44
C GLU A 106 -1.00 4.98 13.37
N PHE A 107 -1.94 5.53 14.14
CA PHE A 107 -1.65 6.60 15.08
C PHE A 107 -0.87 6.09 16.30
N ALA A 108 -1.25 4.93 16.84
CA ALA A 108 -0.53 4.33 17.96
C ALA A 108 0.88 3.90 17.54
N ILE A 109 1.01 3.30 16.35
CA ILE A 109 2.29 2.89 15.78
C ILE A 109 3.17 4.11 15.48
N GLU A 110 2.62 5.18 14.92
CA GLU A 110 3.36 6.43 14.71
C GLU A 110 3.95 6.95 16.02
N GLN A 111 3.16 6.99 17.09
CA GLN A 111 3.62 7.47 18.40
C GLN A 111 4.71 6.57 19.00
N GLN A 112 4.56 5.24 18.89
CA GLN A 112 5.55 4.27 19.37
C GLN A 112 6.86 4.38 18.58
N LEU A 113 6.80 4.49 17.25
CA LEU A 113 7.98 4.69 16.42
C LEU A 113 8.68 6.01 16.74
N ARG A 114 7.94 7.12 16.88
CA ARG A 114 8.51 8.42 17.27
C ARG A 114 9.25 8.35 18.61
N ALA A 115 8.69 7.64 19.58
CA ALA A 115 9.35 7.41 20.87
C ALA A 115 10.63 6.58 20.72
N ALA A 116 10.58 5.48 19.96
CA ALA A 116 11.73 4.60 19.71
C ALA A 116 12.86 5.30 18.93
N MET A 117 12.52 6.25 18.05
CA MET A 117 13.51 7.05 17.32
C MET A 117 14.26 8.06 18.20
N GLY A 118 13.71 8.43 19.37
CA GLY A 118 14.35 9.33 20.32
C GLY A 118 14.81 10.65 19.69
N ALA A 119 16.11 10.94 19.80
CA ALA A 119 16.72 12.17 19.28
C ALA A 119 17.22 12.08 17.83
N ALA A 120 16.98 10.96 17.13
CA ALA A 120 17.37 10.81 15.73
C ALA A 120 16.63 11.80 14.82
N HIS A 121 17.20 12.10 13.65
CA HIS A 121 16.52 12.90 12.62
C HIS A 121 15.60 12.01 11.78
N TYR A 122 14.31 12.34 11.74
CA TYR A 122 13.31 11.54 11.02
C TYR A 122 12.08 12.36 10.62
N ALA A 123 11.26 11.78 9.75
CA ALA A 123 9.86 12.15 9.57
C ALA A 123 9.00 10.89 9.48
N ILE A 124 7.93 10.82 10.26
CA ILE A 124 6.93 9.76 10.21
C ILE A 124 5.60 10.45 9.94
N VAL A 125 4.89 10.09 8.89
CA VAL A 125 3.68 10.82 8.47
C VAL A 125 2.61 9.85 8.01
N SER A 126 1.41 9.95 8.59
CA SER A 126 0.24 9.25 8.06
C SER A 126 -0.17 9.83 6.71
N VAL A 127 -0.25 8.96 5.70
CA VAL A 127 -0.56 9.30 4.31
C VAL A 127 -1.77 8.51 3.78
N GLY A 128 -2.43 7.73 4.64
CA GLY A 128 -3.58 6.88 4.29
C GLY A 128 -4.76 7.65 3.69
N GLY A 129 -5.02 8.89 4.13
CA GLY A 129 -6.08 9.70 3.54
C GLY A 129 -5.86 10.08 2.06
N GLY A 130 -4.61 10.05 1.59
CA GLY A 130 -4.22 10.45 0.23
C GLY A 130 -4.03 9.31 -0.76
N GLN A 131 -4.15 8.06 -0.33
CA GLN A 131 -3.94 6.89 -1.18
C GLN A 131 -4.76 5.68 -0.73
N MET A 132 -4.97 4.73 -1.62
CA MET A 132 -5.64 3.46 -1.34
C MET A 132 -4.77 2.28 -1.78
N LEU A 133 -5.09 1.11 -1.28
CA LEU A 133 -4.46 -0.14 -1.65
C LEU A 133 -5.45 -1.00 -2.43
N LEU A 134 -5.12 -1.28 -3.69
CA LEU A 134 -5.82 -2.28 -4.49
C LEU A 134 -5.04 -3.57 -4.48
N GLU A 135 -5.72 -4.69 -4.29
CA GLU A 135 -5.17 -6.03 -4.41
C GLU A 135 -5.69 -6.70 -5.68
N LEU A 136 -4.78 -7.29 -6.44
CA LEU A 136 -5.06 -8.17 -7.57
C LEU A 136 -4.53 -9.58 -7.25
N SER A 137 -5.37 -10.58 -7.39
CA SER A 137 -5.01 -11.99 -7.20
C SER A 137 -5.62 -12.87 -8.28
N GLY A 138 -5.08 -14.07 -8.46
CA GLY A 138 -5.49 -15.02 -9.50
C GLY A 138 -4.47 -15.18 -10.63
N GLU A 139 -4.60 -16.26 -11.39
CA GLU A 139 -3.63 -16.67 -12.41
C GLU A 139 -3.46 -15.63 -13.53
N GLN A 140 -4.50 -14.83 -13.82
CA GLN A 140 -4.48 -13.82 -14.87
C GLN A 140 -4.04 -12.42 -14.39
N ALA A 141 -3.71 -12.25 -13.10
CA ALA A 141 -3.24 -10.96 -12.56
C ALA A 141 -2.04 -10.40 -13.34
N ILE A 142 -1.07 -11.25 -13.67
CA ILE A 142 0.10 -10.84 -14.44
C ILE A 142 -0.25 -10.37 -15.87
N ASN A 143 -1.26 -10.98 -16.50
CA ASN A 143 -1.65 -10.61 -17.87
C ASN A 143 -2.38 -9.27 -17.89
N VAL A 144 -3.18 -8.96 -16.87
CA VAL A 144 -3.74 -7.61 -16.66
C VAL A 144 -2.63 -6.59 -16.44
N LEU A 145 -1.65 -6.90 -15.58
CA LEU A 145 -0.52 -6.00 -15.32
C LEU A 145 0.31 -5.72 -16.59
N LYS A 146 0.56 -6.72 -17.44
CA LYS A 146 1.27 -6.54 -18.72
C LYS A 146 0.59 -5.53 -19.66
N LYS A 147 -0.73 -5.38 -19.59
CA LYS A 147 -1.47 -4.34 -20.34
C LYS A 147 -1.35 -2.97 -19.71
N SER A 148 -1.08 -2.94 -18.41
CA SER A 148 -1.33 -1.79 -17.56
C SER A 148 -0.07 -1.05 -17.13
N VAL A 149 1.07 -1.74 -16.98
CA VAL A 149 2.32 -1.14 -16.53
C VAL A 149 3.44 -1.26 -17.56
N VAL A 150 4.36 -0.30 -17.52
CA VAL A 150 5.57 -0.30 -18.38
C VAL A 150 6.70 -1.16 -17.81
N TYR A 151 6.67 -1.47 -16.51
CA TYR A 151 7.71 -2.26 -15.86
C TYR A 151 7.56 -3.74 -16.18
N ASP A 152 8.67 -4.47 -16.32
CA ASP A 152 8.63 -5.91 -16.57
C ASP A 152 8.10 -6.66 -15.33
N VAL A 153 6.88 -7.18 -15.43
CA VAL A 153 6.21 -7.95 -14.38
C VAL A 153 6.46 -9.45 -14.49
N HIS A 154 7.34 -9.91 -15.37
CA HIS A 154 7.70 -11.33 -15.47
C HIS A 154 8.22 -11.85 -14.12
N PRO A 155 7.83 -13.06 -13.65
CA PRO A 155 8.17 -13.52 -12.29
C PRO A 155 9.66 -13.57 -11.97
N LYS A 156 10.51 -13.74 -12.99
CA LYS A 156 11.99 -13.66 -12.83
C LYS A 156 12.48 -12.23 -12.55
N ASN A 157 11.85 -11.21 -13.11
CA ASN A 157 12.20 -9.80 -12.87
C ASN A 157 11.46 -9.22 -11.66
N PHE A 158 10.24 -9.71 -11.39
CA PHE A 158 9.38 -9.25 -10.31
C PHE A 158 9.00 -10.40 -9.35
N PRO A 159 9.96 -10.92 -8.57
CA PRO A 159 9.68 -11.96 -7.58
C PRO A 159 8.86 -11.40 -6.40
N PRO A 160 8.26 -12.28 -5.58
CA PRO A 160 7.71 -11.89 -4.27
C PRO A 160 8.74 -11.16 -3.41
N GLY A 161 8.29 -10.20 -2.60
CA GLY A 161 9.17 -9.34 -1.82
C GLY A 161 9.74 -8.14 -2.59
N LYS A 162 9.21 -7.84 -3.79
CA LYS A 162 9.60 -6.66 -4.59
C LYS A 162 8.44 -5.66 -4.69
N GLY A 163 8.79 -4.38 -4.78
CA GLY A 163 7.88 -3.32 -5.19
C GLY A 163 8.60 -2.18 -5.87
N VAL A 164 7.90 -1.50 -6.78
CA VAL A 164 8.45 -0.48 -7.66
C VAL A 164 7.44 0.65 -7.82
N MET A 165 7.95 1.88 -7.88
CA MET A 165 7.16 2.99 -8.40
C MET A 165 7.21 2.95 -9.92
N THR A 166 6.06 2.91 -10.58
CA THR A 166 5.98 2.79 -12.04
C THR A 166 4.79 3.54 -12.62
N CYS A 167 4.77 3.67 -13.95
CA CYS A 167 3.60 4.14 -14.68
C CYS A 167 2.64 2.97 -14.87
N PHE A 168 1.44 3.11 -14.32
CA PHE A 168 0.27 2.28 -14.54
C PHE A 168 -0.73 3.12 -15.32
N ALA A 169 -0.96 2.79 -16.59
CA ALA A 169 -1.97 3.43 -17.42
C ALA A 169 -2.00 4.95 -17.27
N THR A 170 -0.90 5.62 -17.61
CA THR A 170 -0.75 7.08 -17.52
C THR A 170 -0.73 7.69 -16.12
N VAL A 171 -0.94 6.92 -15.04
CA VAL A 171 -0.83 7.38 -13.66
C VAL A 171 0.35 6.71 -12.95
N THR A 172 0.84 7.31 -11.87
CA THR A 172 1.90 6.71 -11.04
C THR A 172 1.29 5.85 -9.95
N VAL A 173 1.81 4.63 -9.80
CA VAL A 173 1.46 3.71 -8.69
C VAL A 173 2.73 3.14 -8.07
N ILE A 174 2.60 2.66 -6.83
CA ILE A 174 3.58 1.74 -6.25
C ILE A 174 3.03 0.33 -6.49
N LEU A 175 3.56 -0.37 -7.48
CA LEU A 175 3.24 -1.77 -7.75
C LEU A 175 4.08 -2.64 -6.82
N ARG A 176 3.45 -3.54 -6.07
CA ARG A 176 4.07 -4.36 -5.03
C ARG A 176 3.64 -5.82 -5.22
N ARG A 177 4.51 -6.76 -4.84
CA ARG A 177 4.23 -8.19 -4.86
C ARG A 177 4.66 -8.82 -3.53
N PRO A 178 3.83 -8.73 -2.48
CA PRO A 178 4.22 -9.24 -1.17
C PRO A 178 4.36 -10.77 -1.13
N THR A 179 3.47 -11.48 -1.84
CA THR A 179 3.49 -12.95 -1.91
C THR A 179 3.41 -13.43 -3.37
N GLN A 180 3.49 -14.74 -3.59
CA GLN A 180 3.47 -15.33 -4.92
C GLN A 180 2.19 -15.00 -5.70
N ASP A 181 1.04 -15.01 -5.02
CA ASP A 181 -0.29 -14.93 -5.64
C ASP A 181 -0.98 -13.58 -5.42
N ARG A 182 -0.27 -12.62 -4.82
CA ARG A 182 -0.80 -11.31 -4.44
C ARG A 182 0.00 -10.18 -5.06
N TRP A 183 -0.69 -9.38 -5.87
CA TRP A 183 -0.21 -8.11 -6.39
C TRP A 183 -0.96 -6.98 -5.72
N GLU A 184 -0.26 -5.88 -5.45
CA GLU A 184 -0.81 -4.72 -4.77
C GLU A 184 -0.45 -3.46 -5.54
N LEU A 185 -1.40 -2.54 -5.67
CA LEU A 185 -1.20 -1.22 -6.25
C LEU A 185 -1.56 -0.19 -5.19
N VAL A 186 -0.57 0.59 -4.75
CA VAL A 186 -0.82 1.79 -3.97
C VAL A 186 -1.12 2.91 -4.95
N VAL A 187 -2.34 3.42 -4.91
CA VAL A 187 -2.88 4.39 -5.86
C VAL A 187 -3.25 5.67 -5.12
N ARG A 188 -2.88 6.84 -5.64
CA ARG A 188 -3.36 8.11 -5.08
C ARG A 188 -4.88 8.16 -5.15
N ARG A 189 -5.52 8.62 -4.08
CA ARG A 189 -6.98 8.64 -3.91
C ARG A 189 -7.72 9.28 -5.10
N SER A 190 -7.16 10.34 -5.67
CA SER A 190 -7.75 11.05 -6.82
C SER A 190 -7.79 10.23 -8.11
N PHE A 191 -6.99 9.18 -8.25
CA PHE A 191 -6.98 8.29 -9.41
C PHE A 191 -7.76 6.99 -9.17
N ALA A 192 -8.49 6.88 -8.05
CA ALA A 192 -9.18 5.65 -7.68
C ALA A 192 -10.18 5.18 -8.74
N ASP A 193 -11.08 6.06 -9.18
CA ASP A 193 -12.06 5.75 -10.23
C ASP A 193 -11.39 5.31 -11.54
N TYR A 194 -10.38 6.08 -11.96
CA TYR A 194 -9.63 5.79 -13.18
C TYR A 194 -8.97 4.40 -13.12
N SER A 195 -8.22 4.13 -12.05
CA SER A 195 -7.51 2.86 -11.89
C SER A 195 -8.48 1.68 -11.79
N TYR A 196 -9.60 1.84 -11.09
CA TYR A 196 -10.63 0.81 -10.98
C TYR A 196 -11.22 0.46 -12.34
N ARG A 197 -11.71 1.47 -13.08
CA ARG A 197 -12.33 1.27 -14.39
C ARG A 197 -11.36 0.66 -15.40
N TRP A 198 -10.09 1.07 -15.36
CA TRP A 198 -9.10 0.46 -16.24
C TRP A 198 -8.84 -1.01 -15.86
N LEU A 199 -8.70 -1.35 -14.57
CA LEU A 199 -8.53 -2.75 -14.18
C LEU A 199 -9.72 -3.62 -14.61
N LEU A 200 -10.94 -3.10 -14.49
CA LEU A 200 -12.14 -3.80 -14.97
C LEU A 200 -12.11 -4.06 -16.47
N ASP A 201 -11.75 -3.06 -17.28
CA ASP A 201 -11.67 -3.20 -18.73
C ASP A 201 -10.52 -4.13 -19.14
N ALA A 202 -9.32 -3.92 -18.59
CA ALA A 202 -8.14 -4.75 -18.84
C ALA A 202 -8.36 -6.22 -18.45
N GLY A 203 -9.12 -6.45 -17.38
CA GLY A 203 -9.43 -7.76 -16.81
C GLY A 203 -10.67 -8.43 -17.40
N ALA A 204 -11.46 -7.74 -18.21
CA ALA A 204 -12.74 -8.25 -18.71
C ALA A 204 -12.60 -9.59 -19.46
N GLU A 205 -11.60 -9.74 -20.32
CA GLU A 205 -11.35 -10.98 -21.07
C GLU A 205 -10.90 -12.16 -20.19
N TYR A 206 -10.53 -11.88 -18.93
CA TYR A 206 -10.09 -12.87 -17.95
C TYR A 206 -11.14 -13.16 -16.87
N GLY A 207 -12.35 -12.59 -17.02
CA GLY A 207 -13.42 -12.74 -16.05
C GLY A 207 -13.08 -12.07 -14.71
N ILE A 208 -12.65 -10.80 -14.73
CA ILE A 208 -12.38 -10.05 -13.50
C ILE A 208 -13.61 -9.93 -12.60
N THR A 209 -13.38 -10.14 -11.31
CA THR A 209 -14.40 -10.04 -10.27
C THR A 209 -13.92 -9.12 -9.16
N VAL A 210 -14.87 -8.52 -8.43
CA VAL A 210 -14.57 -7.54 -7.39
C VAL A 210 -15.10 -8.03 -6.04
N LEU A 211 -14.20 -8.06 -5.06
CA LEU A 211 -14.54 -8.30 -3.66
C LEU A 211 -14.65 -6.95 -2.94
N VAL A 212 -15.79 -6.75 -2.30
CA VAL A 212 -16.10 -5.60 -1.44
C VAL A 212 -16.14 -6.02 0.01
#